data_AF-A0AAW6TX45-F1
#
_entry.id   AF-A0AAW6TX45-F1
#
_cell.length_a   1.000
_cell.length_b   1.000
_cell.length_c   1.000
_cell.angle_alpha   90.00
_cell.angle_beta   90.00
_cell.angle_gamma   90.00
#
_symmetry.space_group_name_H-M   'P 1'
#
loop_
_entity.id
_entity.type
_entity.pdbx_description
1 polymer ?
#
loop_
_entity_poly.entity_id
_entity_poly.type
_entity_poly.pdbx_seq_one_letter_code
_entity_poly.pdbx_strand_id
1 'polypeptide(L)'
;MTDSVAMPMLGAMSTREDNLADDGPHARRHETVGGMLTSALNMEDEISSGVYEDYLDHRHWPAQLDDDVFVEIGRRLTVLIDDTKKHKKILQALVNEYGKDE
;
A
#
# COMPACT_ATOMS: atom_id res chain seq x y z
N MET A 1 -31.06 -8.89 50.11
CA MET A 1 -30.11 -8.24 49.20
C MET A 1 -29.64 -9.34 48.25
N THR A 2 -30.29 -9.55 47.10
CA THR A 2 -29.98 -8.90 45.80
C THR A 2 -28.47 -8.98 45.52
N ASP A 3 -27.95 -9.51 44.43
CA ASP A 3 -28.50 -9.92 43.16
C ASP A 3 -27.49 -10.86 42.50
N SER A 4 -28.00 -11.70 41.60
CA SER A 4 -27.20 -12.42 40.62
C SER A 4 -26.48 -11.42 39.71
N VAL A 5 -25.16 -11.50 39.60
CA VAL A 5 -24.42 -10.73 38.59
C VAL A 5 -23.82 -11.70 37.58
N ALA A 6 -24.39 -11.60 36.39
CA ALA A 6 -24.04 -12.33 35.19
C ALA A 6 -22.58 -12.11 34.76
N MET A 7 -21.94 -13.19 34.33
CA MET A 7 -20.73 -13.12 33.52
C MET A 7 -21.11 -12.79 32.07
N PRO A 8 -20.57 -11.72 31.46
CA PRO A 8 -20.74 -11.52 30.02
C PRO A 8 -19.85 -12.52 29.27
N MET A 9 -20.48 -13.54 28.70
CA MET A 9 -19.90 -14.43 27.69
C MET A 9 -19.61 -13.62 26.42
N LEU A 10 -18.35 -13.23 26.22
CA LEU A 10 -17.85 -12.77 24.91
C LEU A 10 -17.55 -14.01 24.05
N GLY A 11 -18.61 -14.55 23.45
CA GLY A 11 -18.56 -15.65 22.48
C GLY A 11 -19.01 -15.16 21.11
N ALA A 12 -18.04 -15.02 20.20
CA ALA A 12 -18.10 -14.67 18.78
C ALA A 12 -19.48 -14.78 18.08
N MET A 13 -20.05 -13.63 17.70
CA MET A 13 -21.03 -13.54 16.62
C MET A 13 -20.29 -13.49 15.29
N SER A 14 -20.37 -14.60 14.56
CA SER A 14 -20.04 -14.70 13.14
C SER A 14 -21.14 -14.02 12.33
N THR A 15 -20.83 -12.92 11.65
CA THR A 15 -21.54 -12.50 10.43
C THR A 15 -20.54 -11.98 9.41
N ARG A 16 -20.50 -12.72 8.30
CA ARG A 16 -19.96 -12.38 6.99
C ARG A 16 -20.40 -10.97 6.56
N GLU A 17 -19.49 -10.35 5.80
CA GLU A 17 -19.79 -9.46 4.67
C GLU A 17 -20.60 -8.21 4.99
N ASP A 18 -19.90 -7.13 5.37
CA ASP A 18 -20.30 -5.75 5.07
C ASP A 18 -19.06 -4.97 4.62
N ASN A 19 -18.47 -5.39 3.49
CA ASN A 19 -17.56 -4.57 2.71
C ASN A 19 -18.26 -4.28 1.38
N LEU A 20 -19.13 -3.28 1.36
CA LEU A 20 -19.57 -2.61 0.13
C LEU A 20 -20.27 -1.30 0.51
N ALA A 21 -19.60 -0.20 0.14
CA ALA A 21 -20.17 0.98 -0.52
C ALA A 21 -19.55 2.27 0.01
N ASP A 22 -18.38 2.62 -0.52
CA ASP A 22 -18.16 4.01 -0.92
C ASP A 22 -17.63 4.00 -2.35
N ASP A 23 -18.54 3.73 -3.29
CA ASP A 23 -18.33 3.99 -4.71
C ASP A 23 -18.40 5.51 -4.91
N GLY A 24 -17.31 6.19 -4.56
CA GLY A 24 -17.00 7.52 -5.10
C GLY A 24 -16.91 7.44 -6.64
N PRO A 25 -17.03 8.57 -7.37
CA PRO A 25 -17.11 8.57 -8.82
C PRO A 25 -15.72 8.35 -9.45
N HIS A 26 -15.10 7.19 -9.18
CA HIS A 26 -14.11 6.61 -10.06
C HIS A 26 -14.88 6.05 -11.24
N ALA A 27 -15.26 6.95 -12.15
CA ALA A 27 -15.65 6.59 -13.50
C ALA A 27 -14.70 5.47 -13.95
N ARG A 28 -15.26 4.28 -14.22
CA ARG A 28 -14.56 3.14 -14.80
C ARG A 28 -13.96 3.62 -16.12
N ARG A 29 -12.78 4.23 -16.07
CA ARG A 29 -12.02 4.60 -17.26
C ARG A 29 -11.60 3.28 -17.85
N HIS A 30 -12.18 2.94 -19.00
CA HIS A 30 -11.77 1.89 -19.92
C HIS A 30 -10.55 1.11 -19.43
N GLU A 31 -10.82 0.00 -18.74
CA GLU A 31 -9.79 -0.90 -18.19
C GLU A 31 -9.19 -1.72 -19.34
N THR A 32 -8.46 -1.05 -20.22
CA THR A 32 -7.59 -1.73 -21.17
C THR A 32 -6.42 -2.33 -20.40
N VAL A 33 -5.88 -3.43 -20.89
CA VAL A 33 -4.68 -4.04 -20.30
C VAL A 33 -3.54 -3.01 -20.23
N GLY A 34 -3.39 -2.19 -21.28
CA GLY A 34 -2.45 -1.07 -21.28
C GLY A 34 -2.73 -0.01 -20.21
N GLY A 35 -4.00 0.36 -19.99
CA GLY A 35 -4.40 1.32 -18.96
C GLY A 35 -4.15 0.81 -17.54
N MET A 36 -4.43 -0.47 -17.28
CA MET A 36 -4.15 -1.11 -15.99
C MET A 36 -2.64 -1.17 -15.71
N LEU A 37 -1.85 -1.62 -16.68
CA LEU A 37 -0.39 -1.74 -16.52
C LEU A 37 0.29 -0.37 -16.38
N THR A 38 -0.22 0.66 -17.08
CA THR A 38 0.25 2.04 -16.92
C THR A 38 -0.08 2.58 -15.53
N SER A 39 -1.26 2.26 -14.99
CA SER A 39 -1.64 2.64 -13.63
C SER A 39 -0.73 1.96 -12.59
N ALA A 40 -0.44 0.68 -12.76
CA ALA A 40 0.50 -0.04 -11.91
C ALA A 40 1.92 0.57 -11.95
N LEU A 41 2.38 1.00 -13.13
CA LEU A 41 3.67 1.72 -13.25
C LEU A 41 3.70 3.04 -12.47
N ASN A 42 2.62 3.82 -12.55
CA ASN A 42 2.53 5.08 -11.82
C ASN A 42 2.52 4.84 -10.30
N MET A 43 1.80 3.82 -9.84
CA MET A 43 1.79 3.44 -8.41
C MET A 43 3.18 3.03 -7.90
N GLU A 44 3.94 2.24 -8.68
CA GLU A 44 5.33 1.91 -8.32
C GLU A 44 6.22 3.16 -8.25
N ASP A 45 5.93 4.19 -9.07
CA ASP A 45 6.63 5.48 -8.99
C ASP A 45 6.31 6.21 -7.70
N GLU A 46 5.03 6.45 -7.44
CA GLU A 46 4.54 7.11 -6.23
C GLU A 46 5.02 6.44 -4.94
N ILE A 47 5.04 5.11 -4.88
CA ILE A 47 5.53 4.38 -3.71
C ILE A 47 7.04 4.59 -3.51
N SER A 48 7.82 4.45 -4.58
CA SER A 48 9.29 4.56 -4.49
C SER A 48 9.75 5.98 -4.18
N SER A 49 9.30 6.97 -4.96
CA SER A 49 9.77 8.35 -4.89
C SER A 49 8.96 9.22 -3.93
N GLY A 50 7.70 8.88 -3.69
CA GLY A 50 6.81 9.67 -2.84
C GLY A 50 6.70 9.16 -1.40
N VAL A 51 6.92 7.86 -1.15
CA VAL A 51 6.74 7.29 0.20
C VAL A 51 8.07 6.86 0.81
N TYR A 52 8.79 5.96 0.13
CA TYR A 52 10.00 5.40 0.73
C TYR A 52 11.17 6.37 0.73
N GLU A 53 11.37 7.14 -0.34
CA GLU A 53 12.41 8.18 -0.38
C GLU A 53 12.17 9.30 0.64
N ASP A 54 10.92 9.72 0.84
CA ASP A 54 10.57 10.72 1.86
C ASP A 54 10.93 10.25 3.27
N TYR A 55 10.74 8.96 3.58
CA TYR A 55 11.14 8.40 4.87
C TYR A 55 12.65 8.19 5.04
N LEU A 56 13.47 8.45 4.03
CA LEU A 56 14.92 8.55 4.20
C LEU A 56 15.36 9.92 4.74
N ASP A 57 14.45 10.88 4.85
CA ASP A 57 14.73 12.17 5.47
C ASP A 57 14.40 12.14 6.97
N HIS A 58 15.43 12.27 7.82
CA HIS A 58 15.27 12.30 9.27
C HIS A 58 14.32 13.40 9.76
N ARG A 59 14.12 14.48 8.98
CA ARG A 59 13.18 15.57 9.31
C ARG A 59 11.72 15.13 9.30
N HIS A 60 11.39 14.03 8.62
CA HIS A 60 10.05 13.45 8.61
C HIS A 60 9.80 12.50 9.79
N TRP A 61 10.82 12.25 10.62
CA TRP A 61 10.73 11.36 11.76
C TRP A 61 10.57 12.13 13.08
N PRO A 62 10.01 11.49 14.13
CA PRO A 62 9.97 12.07 15.47
C PRO A 62 11.38 12.41 15.97
N ALA A 63 11.54 13.56 16.63
CA ALA A 63 12.83 14.04 17.11
C ALA A 63 13.52 13.10 18.12
N GLN A 64 12.77 12.23 18.80
CA GLN A 64 13.31 11.24 19.73
C GLN A 64 13.65 9.89 19.07
N LEU A 65 13.61 9.78 17.74
CA LEU A 65 14.04 8.56 17.07
C LEU A 65 15.53 8.36 17.30
N ASP A 66 15.89 7.14 17.69
CA ASP A 66 17.28 6.74 17.88
C ASP A 66 17.99 6.61 16.52
N ASP A 67 19.21 7.14 16.43
CA ASP A 67 19.97 7.20 15.17
C ASP A 67 20.27 5.79 14.62
N ASP A 68 20.56 4.80 15.46
CA ASP A 68 20.83 3.43 15.02
C ASP A 68 19.55 2.77 14.47
N VAL A 69 18.41 3.07 15.11
CA VAL A 69 17.09 2.66 14.61
C VAL A 69 16.79 3.30 13.26
N PHE A 70 17.05 4.60 13.11
CA PHE A 70 16.86 5.31 11.84
C PHE A 70 17.72 4.71 10.72
N VAL A 71 18.99 4.40 11.00
CA VAL A 71 19.90 3.76 10.03
C VAL A 71 19.37 2.39 9.59
N GLU A 72 18.89 1.55 10.51
CA GLU A 72 18.34 0.24 10.15
C GLU A 72 17.03 0.35 9.36
N ILE A 73 16.17 1.33 9.69
CA ILE A 73 14.98 1.63 8.90
C ILE A 73 15.38 2.06 7.49
N GLY A 74 16.31 3.01 7.35
CA GLY A 74 16.80 3.49 6.07
C GLY A 74 17.40 2.39 5.20
N ARG A 75 18.14 1.45 5.82
CA ARG A 75 18.67 0.26 5.13
C ARG A 75 17.56 -0.60 4.54
N ARG A 76 16.46 -0.81 5.27
CA ARG A 76 15.31 -1.60 4.80
C ARG A 76 14.50 -0.87 3.75
N LEU A 77 14.26 0.43 3.92
CA LEU A 77 13.58 1.26 2.92
C LEU A 77 14.34 1.29 1.60
N THR A 78 15.68 1.33 1.64
CA THR A 78 16.52 1.26 0.44
C THR A 78 16.29 -0.04 -0.34
N VAL A 79 16.13 -1.18 0.36
CA VAL A 79 15.80 -2.45 -0.30
C VAL A 79 14.43 -2.37 -1.01
N LEU A 80 13.43 -1.77 -0.36
CA LEU A 80 12.10 -1.59 -0.97
C LEU A 80 12.15 -0.66 -2.20
N ILE A 81 12.93 0.42 -2.15
CA ILE A 81 13.16 1.31 -3.29
C ILE A 81 13.82 0.56 -4.45
N ASP A 82 14.78 -0.31 -4.18
CA ASP A 82 15.43 -1.09 -5.23
C ASP A 82 14.52 -2.18 -5.80
N ASP A 83 13.63 -2.77 -5.00
CA ASP A 83 12.66 -3.75 -5.46
C ASP A 83 11.55 -3.10 -6.31
N THR A 84 11.04 -1.94 -5.92
CA THR A 84 10.08 -1.16 -6.75
C THR A 84 10.69 -0.77 -8.10
N LYS A 85 11.99 -0.43 -8.16
CA LYS A 85 12.69 -0.26 -9.46
C LYS A 85 12.69 -1.52 -10.31
N LYS A 86 12.79 -2.71 -9.71
CA LYS A 86 12.70 -4.00 -10.45
C LYS A 86 11.27 -4.24 -10.93
N HIS A 87 10.27 -3.98 -10.10
CA HIS A 87 8.86 -4.09 -10.47
C HIS A 87 8.52 -3.20 -11.66
N LYS A 88 8.96 -1.93 -11.65
CA LYS A 88 8.80 -1.00 -12.77
C LYS A 88 9.34 -1.58 -14.08
N LYS A 89 10.51 -2.21 -14.06
CA LYS A 89 11.10 -2.82 -15.28
C LYS A 89 10.24 -3.96 -15.82
N ILE A 90 9.68 -4.79 -14.93
CA ILE A 90 8.78 -5.89 -15.32
C ILE A 90 7.49 -5.31 -15.92
N LEU A 91 6.87 -4.35 -15.24
CA LEU A 91 5.65 -3.70 -15.71
C LEU A 91 5.87 -2.95 -17.03
N GLN A 92 7.02 -2.29 -17.22
CA GLN A 92 7.38 -1.65 -18.49
C GLN A 92 7.49 -2.67 -19.62
N ALA A 93 8.07 -3.85 -19.37
CA ALA A 93 8.12 -4.92 -20.35
C ALA A 93 6.70 -5.39 -20.71
N LEU A 94 5.82 -5.56 -19.73
CA LEU A 94 4.42 -5.94 -19.95
C LEU A 94 3.64 -4.87 -20.74
N VAL A 95 3.84 -3.58 -20.45
CA VAL A 95 3.23 -2.50 -21.25
C VAL A 95 3.71 -2.55 -22.71
N ASN A 96 4.99 -2.81 -22.94
CA ASN A 96 5.53 -2.89 -24.30
C ASN A 96 5.00 -4.10 -25.08
N GLU A 97 4.74 -5.21 -24.39
CA GLU A 97 4.28 -6.48 -24.99
C GLU A 97 2.76 -6.52 -25.19
N TYR A 98 1.99 -6.08 -24.20
CA TYR A 98 0.52 -6.22 -24.15
C TYR A 98 -0.24 -4.89 -24.17
N GLY A 99 0.45 -3.75 -24.09
CA GLY A 99 -0.17 -2.42 -24.08
C GLY A 99 -0.43 -1.85 -25.48
N LYS A 100 -0.14 -2.59 -26.56
CA LYS A 100 -0.31 -2.15 -27.95
C LYS A 100 -1.61 -2.61 -28.62
N ASP A 101 -2.49 -3.28 -27.89
CA ASP A 101 -3.82 -3.60 -28.38
C ASP A 101 -4.80 -2.47 -28.06
N GLU A 102 -4.67 -1.35 -28.79
CA GLU A 102 -5.76 -0.42 -29.19
C GLU A 102 -5.32 0.45 -30.39
#